data_AF-A0A351MTF1-F1
#
_entry.id   AF-A0A351MTF1-F1
#
_cell.length_a   1.000
_cell.length_b   1.000
_cell.length_c   1.000
_cell.angle_alpha   90.00
_cell.angle_beta   90.00
_cell.angle_gamma   90.00
#
_symmetry.space_group_name_H-M   'P 1'
#
loop_
_entity.id
_entity.type
_entity.pdbx_description
1 polymer ?
#
loop_
_entity_poly.entity_id
_entity_poly.type
_entity_poly.pdbx_seq_one_letter_code
_entity_poly.pdbx_strand_id
1 'polypeptide(L)'
;DIHRKPGYDPCELLIDPNVKLPMLNVLWFLIRKKLGFRALLQLTPLSPQLIKGSHGRIPEDSLDWPVLIESRVGLPATLEATQVRDRLAAGF
;
A
#
# COMPACT_ATOMS: atom_id res chain seq x y z
N ASP A 1 11.28 4.70 -5.74
CA ASP A 1 12.49 4.58 -4.92
C ASP A 1 12.15 4.03 -3.52
N ILE A 2 11.47 2.87 -3.46
CA ILE A 2 11.04 2.23 -2.21
C ILE A 2 12.10 1.29 -1.63
N HIS A 3 13.12 0.97 -2.42
CA HIS A 3 14.15 -0.04 -2.09
C HIS A 3 15.33 0.53 -1.29
N ARG A 4 15.42 1.86 -1.12
CA ARG A 4 16.52 2.51 -0.40
C ARG A 4 16.39 2.47 1.12
N LYS A 5 15.20 2.20 1.67
CA LYS A 5 14.96 2.06 3.11
C LYS A 5 14.35 0.68 3.40
N PRO A 6 15.14 -0.30 3.89
CA PRO A 6 14.58 -1.52 4.47
C PRO A 6 13.59 -1.16 5.57
N GLY A 7 12.37 -1.69 5.51
CA GLY A 7 11.28 -1.36 6.46
C GLY A 7 10.57 -0.03 6.18
N TYR A 8 10.61 0.47 4.95
CA TYR A 8 9.80 1.62 4.54
C TYR A 8 8.30 1.33 4.68
N ASP A 9 7.62 2.07 5.55
CA ASP A 9 6.15 2.05 5.65
C ASP A 9 5.58 3.23 4.83
N PRO A 10 4.79 2.98 3.78
CA PRO A 10 4.15 4.03 2.99
C PRO A 10 3.25 4.96 3.82
N CYS A 11 2.73 4.51 4.97
CA CYS A 11 1.95 5.34 5.88
C CYS A 11 2.77 6.55 6.40
N GLU A 12 4.10 6.47 6.46
CA GLU A 12 4.97 7.59 6.86
C GLU A 12 4.87 8.81 5.92
N LEU A 13 4.37 8.64 4.70
CA LEU A 13 4.14 9.73 3.75
C LEU A 13 2.89 10.55 4.04
N LEU A 14 2.01 10.05 4.92
CA LEU A 14 0.71 10.63 5.18
C LEU A 14 0.67 11.20 6.60
N ILE A 15 -0.14 12.26 6.76
CA ILE A 15 -0.51 12.77 8.07
C ILE A 15 -1.79 12.05 8.49
N ASP A 16 -1.81 11.50 9.71
CA ASP A 16 -2.97 10.81 10.26
C ASP A 16 -4.20 11.75 10.26
N PRO A 17 -5.27 11.39 9.53
CA PRO A 17 -6.47 12.23 9.42
C PRO A 17 -7.20 12.42 10.76
N ASN A 18 -6.94 11.57 11.76
CA ASN A 18 -7.55 11.68 13.07
C ASN A 18 -6.90 12.77 13.95
N VAL A 19 -5.75 13.32 13.53
CA VAL A 19 -5.04 14.38 14.25
C VAL A 19 -5.71 15.72 13.95
N LYS A 20 -6.40 16.30 14.95
CA LYS A 20 -7.20 17.52 14.78
C LYS A 20 -6.39 18.78 14.45
N LEU A 21 -5.09 18.83 14.76
CA LEU A 21 -4.21 20.00 14.53
C LEU A 21 -2.75 19.55 14.30
N PRO A 22 -2.41 18.99 13.13
CA PRO A 22 -1.10 18.39 12.89
C PRO A 22 0.05 19.40 13.06
N MET A 23 -0.13 20.64 12.60
CA MET A 23 0.88 21.69 12.72
C MET A 23 1.19 22.06 14.18
N LEU A 24 0.19 22.02 15.08
CA LEU A 24 0.42 22.28 16.49
C LEU A 24 1.25 21.16 17.13
N ASN A 25 0.99 19.90 16.76
CA ASN A 25 1.79 18.76 17.22
C ASN A 25 3.24 18.86 16.74
N VAL A 26 3.47 19.28 15.49
CA VAL A 26 4.82 19.56 14.98
C VAL A 26 5.49 20.65 15.80
N LEU A 27 4.82 21.79 16.00
CA LEU A 27 5.36 22.91 16.76
C LEU A 27 5.74 22.47 18.19
N TRP A 28 4.85 21.73 18.86
CA TRP A 28 5.09 21.21 20.20
C TRP A 28 6.27 20.25 20.26
N PHE A 29 6.36 19.33 19.28
CA PHE A 29 7.50 18.44 19.14
C PHE A 29 8.81 19.21 18.97
N LEU A 30 8.83 20.25 18.13
CA LEU A 30 10.01 21.09 17.91
C LEU A 30 10.43 21.86 19.17
N ILE A 31 9.49 22.40 19.94
CA ILE A 31 9.77 23.05 21.22
C ILE A 31 10.44 22.07 22.18
N ARG A 32 9.85 20.87 22.36
CA ARG A 32 10.41 19.83 23.24
C ARG A 32 11.80 19.38 22.79
N LYS A 33 11.99 19.19 21.48
CA LYS A 33 13.29 18.84 20.90
C LYS A 33 14.32 19.95 21.14
N LYS A 34 13.94 21.22 20.99
CA LYS A 34 14.81 22.37 21.24
C LYS A 34 15.22 22.49 22.71
N LEU A 35 14.35 22.08 23.63
CA LEU A 35 14.63 22.02 25.07
C LEU A 35 15.45 20.77 25.48
N GLY A 36 15.86 19.92 24.53
CA GLY A 36 16.69 18.75 24.79
C GLY A 36 15.93 17.50 25.24
N PHE A 37 14.60 17.53 25.25
CA PHE A 37 13.81 16.36 25.60
C PHE A 37 13.80 15.34 24.46
N ARG A 38 13.81 14.06 24.83
CA ARG A 38 13.37 12.99 23.93
C ARG A 38 11.85 13.15 23.71
N ALA A 39 11.46 13.33 22.46
CA ALA A 39 10.07 13.48 22.04
C ALA A 39 9.80 12.57 20.84
N LEU A 40 8.54 12.16 20.69
CA LEU A 40 8.05 11.42 19.53
C LEU A 40 7.10 12.32 18.73
N LEU A 41 7.28 12.34 17.42
CA LEU A 41 6.36 13.01 16.51
C LEU A 41 5.27 12.01 16.08
N GLN A 42 4.14 12.03 16.77
CA GLN A 42 3.00 11.16 16.47
C GLN A 42 2.11 11.79 15.40
N LEU A 43 2.51 11.61 14.13
CA LEU A 43 1.73 12.03 12.96
C LEU A 43 1.44 10.89 11.99
N THR A 44 2.17 9.78 12.09
CA THR A 44 2.03 8.65 11.18
C THR A 44 0.76 7.84 11.54
N PRO A 45 -0.17 7.65 10.59
CA PRO A 45 -1.33 6.79 10.82
C PRO A 45 -0.92 5.33 10.97
N LEU A 46 -1.60 4.61 11.87
CA LEU A 46 -1.41 3.17 12.08
C LEU A 46 -2.31 2.30 11.17
N SER A 47 -3.20 2.95 10.44
CA SER A 47 -4.21 2.32 9.59
C SER A 47 -3.68 2.13 8.16
N PRO A 48 -3.42 0.88 7.71
CA PRO A 48 -2.91 0.63 6.36
C PRO A 48 -3.94 0.94 5.26
N GLN A 49 -5.21 1.13 5.60
CA GLN A 49 -6.30 1.41 4.66
C GLN A 49 -6.11 2.73 3.89
N LEU A 50 -5.28 3.65 4.40
CA LEU A 50 -4.94 4.88 3.71
C LEU A 50 -4.02 4.65 2.51
N ILE A 51 -3.25 3.57 2.54
CA ILE A 51 -2.37 3.17 1.45
C ILE A 51 -3.16 2.26 0.53
N LYS A 52 -3.59 2.82 -0.60
CA LYS A 52 -4.18 2.05 -1.69
C LYS A 52 -3.05 1.51 -2.56
N GLY A 53 -3.14 0.23 -2.97
CA GLY A 53 -2.16 -0.36 -3.86
C GLY A 53 -2.02 0.45 -5.15
N SER A 54 -0.79 0.85 -5.49
CA SER A 54 -0.49 1.55 -6.75
C SER A 54 0.02 0.62 -7.85
N HIS A 55 0.26 -0.65 -7.52
CA HIS A 55 0.79 -1.63 -8.47
C HIS A 55 -0.36 -2.32 -9.17
N GLY A 56 -0.28 -2.43 -10.49
CA GLY A 56 -1.30 -3.07 -11.33
C GLY A 56 -2.19 -2.11 -12.10
N ARG A 57 -1.62 -1.08 -12.75
CA ARG A 57 -2.33 -0.50 -13.90
C ARG A 57 -2.49 -1.62 -14.93
N ILE A 58 -3.73 -1.95 -15.27
CA ILE A 58 -4.02 -2.89 -16.35
C ILE A 58 -3.37 -2.33 -17.62
N PRO A 59 -2.50 -3.09 -18.31
CA PRO A 59 -1.93 -2.65 -19.58
C PRO A 59 -3.05 -2.26 -20.56
N GLU A 60 -2.82 -1.21 -21.34
CA GLU A 60 -3.82 -0.71 -22.30
C GLU A 60 -4.07 -1.72 -23.43
N ASP A 61 -3.02 -2.42 -23.85
CA ASP A 61 -3.11 -3.52 -24.80
C ASP A 61 -3.39 -4.84 -24.08
N SER A 62 -4.44 -5.53 -24.52
CA SER A 62 -4.80 -6.87 -24.06
C SER A 62 -3.73 -7.94 -24.34
N LEU A 63 -2.85 -7.69 -25.32
CA LEU A 63 -1.74 -8.61 -25.63
C LEU A 63 -0.64 -8.59 -24.56
N ASP A 64 -0.56 -7.51 -23.78
CA ASP A 64 0.38 -7.38 -22.65
C ASP A 64 -0.22 -7.91 -21.33
N TRP A 65 -1.45 -8.44 -21.34
CA TRP A 65 -2.08 -8.96 -20.15
C TRP A 65 -1.44 -10.27 -19.69
N PRO A 66 -1.41 -10.53 -18.37
CA PRO A 66 -0.95 -11.81 -17.84
C PRO A 66 -1.84 -12.96 -18.33
N VAL A 67 -1.21 -14.07 -18.68
CA VAL A 67 -1.91 -15.30 -19.10
C VAL A 67 -1.96 -16.32 -17.97
N LEU A 68 -3.09 -17.03 -17.87
CA LEU A 68 -3.23 -18.22 -17.04
C LEU A 68 -3.18 -19.46 -17.94
N ILE A 69 -2.22 -20.35 -17.69
CA ILE A 69 -2.05 -21.61 -18.44
C ILE A 69 -2.38 -22.77 -17.51
N GLU A 70 -3.24 -23.68 -17.96
CA GLU A 70 -3.75 -24.78 -17.17
C GLU A 70 -4.20 -25.96 -18.05
N SER A 71 -4.13 -27.18 -17.51
CA SER A 71 -4.48 -28.42 -18.20
C SER A 71 -5.99 -28.72 -18.24
N ARG A 72 -6.80 -28.05 -17.42
CA ARG A 72 -8.25 -28.25 -17.36
C ARG A 72 -8.94 -27.60 -18.56
N VAL A 73 -9.96 -28.25 -19.08
CA VAL A 73 -10.74 -27.77 -20.22
C VAL A 73 -11.85 -26.83 -19.73
N GLY A 74 -12.16 -25.79 -20.52
CA GLY A 74 -13.30 -24.90 -20.26
C GLY A 74 -12.94 -23.55 -19.61
N LEU A 75 -11.69 -23.08 -19.80
CA LEU A 75 -11.32 -21.73 -19.41
C LEU A 75 -11.97 -20.70 -20.35
N PRO A 76 -12.49 -19.59 -19.82
CA PRO A 76 -12.95 -18.47 -20.64
C PRO A 76 -11.74 -17.81 -21.33
N ALA A 77 -11.98 -17.14 -22.47
CA ALA A 77 -10.94 -16.41 -23.20
C ALA A 77 -10.35 -15.23 -22.40
N THR A 78 -11.10 -14.71 -21.42
CA THR A 78 -10.67 -13.64 -20.54
C THR A 78 -11.20 -13.91 -19.14
N LEU A 79 -10.40 -13.59 -18.14
CA LEU A 79 -10.69 -13.83 -16.74
C LEU A 79 -10.33 -12.59 -15.92
N GLU A 80 -11.16 -12.25 -14.95
CA GLU A 80 -10.81 -11.22 -13.97
C GLU A 80 -9.65 -11.70 -13.10
N ALA A 81 -8.73 -10.79 -12.75
CA ALA A 81 -7.57 -11.13 -11.93
C ALA A 81 -7.97 -11.76 -10.57
N THR A 82 -9.12 -11.35 -10.02
CA THR A 82 -9.66 -11.88 -8.75
C THR A 82 -10.10 -13.35 -8.85
N GLN A 83 -10.48 -13.82 -10.03
CA GLN A 83 -10.94 -15.20 -10.25
C GLN A 83 -9.77 -16.20 -10.37
N VAL A 84 -8.54 -15.72 -10.63
CA VAL A 84 -7.34 -16.57 -10.69
C VAL A 84 -7.13 -17.32 -9.38
N ARG A 85 -7.36 -16.65 -8.23
CA ARG A 85 -7.28 -17.26 -6.90
C ARG A 85 -8.16 -18.50 -6.79
N ASP A 86 -9.41 -18.40 -7.24
CA ASP A 86 -10.38 -19.47 -7.09
C ASP A 86 -10.02 -20.68 -7.96
N ARG A 87 -9.40 -20.45 -9.13
CA ARG A 87 -8.85 -21.51 -9.98
C ARG A 87 -7.68 -22.23 -9.34
N LEU A 88 -6.73 -21.49 -8.75
CA LEU A 88 -5.60 -22.08 -8.04
C LEU A 88 -6.06 -22.87 -6.80
N ALA A 89 -7.04 -22.35 -6.06
CA ALA A 89 -7.59 -23.01 -4.88
C ALA A 89 -8.34 -24.31 -5.22
N ALA A 90 -8.90 -24.41 -6.43
CA ALA A 90 -9.56 -25.62 -6.91
C ALA A 90 -8.58 -26.75 -7.30
N GLY A 91 -7.27 -26.57 -7.09
CA GLY A 91 -6.23 -27.54 -7.48
C GLY A 91 -5.86 -27.42 -8.96
N PHE A 92 -4.85 -28.19 -9.38
CA PHE A 92 -4.41 -28.31 -10.77
C PHE A 92 -5.13 -29.46 -11.48
#